data_AF-A0A7S2C5U1-F1
#
_entry.id   AF-A0A7S2C5U1-F1
#
_cell.length_a   1.000
_cell.length_b   1.000
_cell.length_c   1.000
_cell.angle_alpha   90.00
_cell.angle_beta   90.00
_cell.angle_gamma   90.00
#
_symmetry.space_group_name_H-M   'P 1'
#
loop_
_entity.id
_entity.type
_entity.pdbx_description
1 polymer ?
#
loop_
_entity_poly.entity_id
_entity_poly.type
_entity_poly.pdbx_seq_one_letter_code
_entity_poly.pdbx_strand_id
1 'polypeptide(L)'
;KKIKNENAKAKWLSNSTNRYFTIDFDSQIFYYSHSAGTKKISNPIRFAEIQGAERLPPPAKPAKKGKSSQSCGFLVRTLERIFELHTCSNADAAQWVYALNAARDIGAGLKPQKEQTP
;
A
#
# COMPACT_ATOMS: atom_id res chain seq x y z
N LYS A 1 -33.17 11.98 34.33
CA LYS A 1 -31.73 12.37 34.33
C LYS A 1 -31.04 11.55 33.23
N LYS A 2 -30.55 12.20 32.17
CA LYS A 2 -30.12 11.59 30.90
C LYS A 2 -28.68 11.06 31.05
N ILE A 3 -28.44 9.77 30.82
CA ILE A 3 -27.09 9.19 30.81
C ILE A 3 -26.47 9.49 29.44
N LYS A 4 -25.43 10.33 29.42
CA LYS A 4 -24.65 10.62 28.22
C LYS A 4 -23.56 9.55 28.09
N ASN A 5 -23.82 8.53 27.28
CA ASN A 5 -22.81 7.52 26.91
C ASN A 5 -21.86 8.17 25.89
N GLU A 6 -20.80 8.79 26.40
CA GLU A 6 -19.67 9.27 25.59
C GLU A 6 -18.78 8.07 25.25
N ASN A 7 -18.47 7.92 23.96
CA ASN A 7 -17.64 6.87 23.39
C ASN A 7 -18.34 5.54 23.13
N ALA A 8 -19.28 5.60 22.18
CA ALA A 8 -19.14 4.81 20.96
C ALA A 8 -17.71 4.96 20.39
N LYS A 9 -16.72 4.34 21.04
CA LYS A 9 -15.43 4.03 20.43
C LYS A 9 -15.76 2.99 19.38
N ALA A 10 -16.14 3.50 18.22
CA ALA A 10 -16.31 2.75 17.00
C ALA A 10 -15.19 1.74 16.96
N LYS A 11 -15.60 0.48 16.78
CA LYS A 11 -14.74 -0.67 16.56
C LYS A 11 -13.89 -0.38 15.31
N TRP A 12 -12.82 0.39 15.42
CA TRP A 12 -11.76 0.47 14.43
C TRP A 12 -10.82 -0.73 14.66
N LEU A 13 -11.42 -1.92 14.64
CA LEU A 13 -10.69 -3.10 14.24
C LEU A 13 -10.69 -3.05 12.72
N SER A 14 -9.74 -2.29 12.17
CA SER A 14 -9.33 -2.51 10.78
C SER A 14 -8.99 -3.99 10.73
N ASN A 15 -9.79 -4.79 10.03
CA ASN A 15 -9.51 -6.19 9.78
C ASN A 15 -8.35 -6.28 8.76
N SER A 16 -7.23 -5.63 9.10
CA SER A 16 -6.00 -5.66 8.33
C SER A 16 -5.56 -7.10 8.31
N THR A 17 -5.61 -7.68 7.11
CA THR A 17 -5.26 -9.07 6.90
C THR A 17 -3.88 -9.10 6.27
N ASN A 18 -2.98 -9.90 6.84
CA ASN A 18 -1.65 -10.05 6.27
C ASN A 18 -1.75 -10.83 4.94
N ARG A 19 -1.11 -10.30 3.90
CA ARG A 19 -1.13 -10.82 2.53
C ARG A 19 0.24 -10.62 1.91
N TYR A 20 0.60 -11.53 1.01
CA TYR A 20 1.83 -11.43 0.24
C TYR A 20 1.50 -10.74 -1.08
N PHE A 21 1.95 -9.50 -1.24
CA PHE A 21 1.80 -8.76 -2.49
C PHE A 21 3.01 -9.00 -3.39
N THR A 22 2.77 -9.04 -4.70
CA THR A 22 3.81 -9.27 -5.71
C THR A 22 3.59 -8.32 -6.88
N ILE A 23 4.68 -7.71 -7.38
CA ILE A 23 4.73 -7.01 -8.66
C ILE A 23 5.51 -7.92 -9.59
N ASP A 24 4.82 -8.54 -10.55
CA ASP A 24 5.43 -9.36 -11.59
C ASP A 24 5.60 -8.50 -12.84
N PHE A 25 6.85 -8.11 -13.11
CA PHE A 25 7.19 -7.27 -14.26
C PHE A 25 7.18 -8.02 -15.59
N ASP A 26 7.42 -9.34 -15.58
CA ASP A 26 7.41 -10.15 -16.81
C ASP A 26 5.98 -10.31 -17.32
N SER A 27 5.06 -10.62 -16.40
CA SER A 27 3.63 -10.75 -16.70
C SER A 27 2.87 -9.42 -16.66
N GLN A 28 3.51 -8.33 -16.24
CA GLN A 28 2.93 -6.99 -16.05
C GLN A 28 1.65 -6.97 -15.19
N ILE A 29 1.68 -7.69 -14.06
CA ILE A 29 0.57 -7.75 -13.11
C ILE A 29 1.03 -7.48 -11.67
N PHE A 30 0.16 -6.82 -10.91
CA PHE A 30 0.22 -6.65 -9.47
C PHE A 30 -0.87 -7.51 -8.84
N TYR A 31 -0.53 -8.37 -7.89
CA TYR A 31 -1.49 -9.28 -7.26
C TYR A 31 -1.12 -9.57 -5.81
N TYR A 32 -1.97 -10.32 -5.11
CA TYR A 32 -1.61 -10.88 -3.82
C TYR A 32 -1.96 -12.37 -3.67
N SER A 33 -1.35 -13.02 -2.69
CA SER A 33 -1.66 -14.39 -2.27
C SER A 33 -1.80 -14.48 -0.74
N HIS A 34 -2.32 -15.62 -0.29
CA HIS A 34 -2.48 -15.91 1.14
C HIS A 34 -1.20 -16.47 1.79
N SER A 35 -0.27 -17.00 1.01
CA SER A 35 1.05 -17.42 1.47
C SER A 35 2.10 -17.28 0.37
N ALA A 36 3.37 -17.16 0.76
CA ALA A 36 4.47 -16.95 -0.17
C ALA A 36 4.63 -18.07 -1.22
N GLY A 37 4.25 -19.30 -0.90
CA GLY A 37 4.47 -20.48 -1.76
C GLY A 37 3.28 -20.91 -2.63
N THR A 38 2.12 -20.26 -2.52
CA THR A 38 0.93 -20.69 -3.28
C THR A 38 0.92 -20.11 -4.69
N LYS A 39 0.70 -20.96 -5.70
CA LYS A 39 0.47 -20.54 -7.09
C LYS A 39 -0.87 -19.83 -7.32
N LYS A 40 -1.80 -19.95 -6.36
CA LYS A 40 -3.12 -19.32 -6.45
C LYS A 40 -2.99 -17.82 -6.12
N ILE A 41 -2.99 -17.00 -7.16
CA ILE A 41 -3.03 -15.55 -7.04
C ILE A 41 -4.47 -15.06 -6.90
N SER A 42 -4.64 -13.91 -6.25
CA SER A 42 -5.94 -13.26 -6.04
C SER A 42 -5.89 -11.83 -6.56
N ASN A 43 -6.96 -11.41 -7.24
CA ASN A 43 -7.13 -10.05 -7.77
C ASN A 43 -5.92 -9.57 -8.59
N PRO A 44 -5.59 -10.23 -9.70
CA PRO A 44 -4.57 -9.72 -10.62
C PRO A 44 -5.00 -8.37 -11.19
N ILE A 45 -4.14 -7.37 -11.05
CA ILE A 45 -4.30 -6.01 -11.56
C ILE A 45 -3.23 -5.81 -12.62
N ARG A 46 -3.62 -5.51 -13.85
CA ARG A 46 -2.66 -5.21 -14.91
C ARG A 46 -1.97 -3.89 -14.61
N PHE A 47 -0.73 -3.74 -15.04
CA PHE A 47 0.01 -2.49 -14.89
C PHE A 47 -0.73 -1.27 -15.48
N ALA A 48 -1.40 -1.45 -16.61
CA ALA A 48 -2.23 -0.42 -17.25
C ALA A 48 -3.45 0.03 -16.41
N GLU A 49 -3.83 -0.74 -15.39
CA GLU A 49 -4.96 -0.45 -14.49
C GLU A 49 -4.50 0.26 -13.21
N ILE A 50 -3.19 0.42 -13.00
CA ILE A 50 -2.61 1.18 -11.90
C ILE A 50 -2.66 2.67 -12.28
N GLN A 51 -3.20 3.51 -11.41
CA GLN A 51 -3.21 4.97 -11.58
C GLN A 51 -2.01 5.63 -10.90
N GLY A 52 -1.51 5.02 -9.83
CA GLY A 52 -0.29 5.45 -9.14
C GLY A 52 -0.26 5.01 -7.68
N ALA A 53 0.86 5.27 -7.03
CA ALA A 53 1.07 5.01 -5.62
C ALA A 53 1.67 6.22 -4.91
N GLU A 54 1.33 6.40 -3.63
CA GLU A 54 1.82 7.49 -2.79
C GLU A 54 2.03 7.03 -1.34
N ARG A 55 3.07 7.54 -0.67
CA ARG A 55 3.30 7.24 0.75
C ARG A 55 2.24 7.94 1.60
N LEU A 56 1.78 7.26 2.66
CA LEU A 56 0.92 7.91 3.64
C LEU A 56 1.68 9.01 4.38
N PRO A 57 1.00 10.11 4.73
CA PRO A 57 1.62 11.17 5.52
C PRO A 57 2.06 10.63 6.89
N PRO A 58 3.12 11.20 7.50
CA PRO A 58 3.42 10.96 8.89
C PRO A 58 2.19 11.27 9.74
N PRO A 59 1.93 10.52 10.83
CA PRO A 59 0.77 10.79 11.66
C PRO A 59 0.84 12.20 12.23
N ALA A 60 -0.28 12.92 12.15
CA ALA A 60 -0.39 14.33 12.55
C ALA A 60 -0.08 14.61 14.03
N LYS A 61 0.13 13.56 14.86
CA LYS A 61 0.51 13.69 16.26
C LYS A 61 1.81 12.90 16.49
N PRO A 62 2.81 13.51 17.15
CA PRO A 62 4.00 12.78 17.55
C PRO A 62 3.59 11.59 18.43
N ALA A 63 4.29 10.47 18.25
CA ALA A 63 4.23 9.33 19.14
C ALA A 63 4.17 9.76 20.60
N LYS A 64 3.22 9.21 21.35
CA LYS A 64 3.43 9.07 22.79
C LYS A 64 4.71 8.25 22.99
N LYS A 65 5.64 8.73 23.83
CA LYS A 65 6.88 8.02 24.18
C LYS A 65 6.58 6.52 24.36
N GLY A 66 7.27 5.67 23.58
CA GLY A 66 7.14 4.21 23.66
C GLY A 66 6.23 3.53 22.63
N LYS A 67 5.59 4.27 21.70
CA LYS A 67 4.94 3.68 20.50
C LYS A 67 5.54 4.28 19.25
N SER A 68 6.00 3.47 18.28
CA SER A 68 6.45 3.97 16.99
C SER A 68 5.28 4.66 16.27
N SER A 69 5.28 5.99 16.18
CA SER A 69 4.30 6.76 15.41
C SER A 69 4.74 6.92 13.97
N GLN A 70 5.26 5.88 13.34
CA GLN A 70 5.51 5.92 11.91
C GLN A 70 4.59 4.90 11.27
N SER A 71 3.46 5.40 10.75
CA SER A 71 2.68 4.65 9.77
C SER A 71 3.58 4.43 8.56
N CYS A 72 4.16 3.24 8.46
CA CYS A 72 5.01 2.83 7.34
C CYS A 72 4.12 2.33 6.20
N GLY A 73 3.13 3.14 5.81
CA GLY A 73 2.11 2.74 4.84
C GLY A 73 2.10 3.60 3.59
N PHE A 74 1.40 3.11 2.58
CA PHE A 74 1.24 3.75 1.28
C PHE A 74 -0.11 3.38 0.67
N LEU A 75 -0.56 4.19 -0.28
CA LEU A 75 -1.75 3.95 -1.08
C LEU A 75 -1.37 3.45 -2.46
N VAL A 76 -2.17 2.52 -3.00
CA VAL A 76 -2.13 2.12 -4.41
C VAL A 76 -3.50 2.39 -5.01
N ARG A 77 -3.56 3.28 -5.98
CA ARG A 77 -4.79 3.63 -6.69
C ARG A 77 -4.86 2.81 -7.96
N THR A 78 -5.93 2.06 -8.15
CA THR A 78 -6.24 1.34 -9.39
C THR A 78 -7.57 1.81 -9.95
N LEU A 79 -7.93 1.36 -11.15
CA LEU A 79 -9.24 1.66 -11.74
C LEU A 79 -10.42 1.18 -10.87
N GLU A 80 -10.25 0.05 -10.16
CA GLU A 80 -11.33 -0.57 -9.39
C GLU A 80 -11.39 -0.05 -7.95
N ARG A 81 -10.22 0.08 -7.29
CA ARG A 81 -10.18 0.45 -5.86
C ARG A 81 -8.85 1.07 -5.44
N ILE A 82 -8.85 1.58 -4.20
CA ILE A 82 -7.65 2.07 -3.53
C ILE A 82 -7.27 1.07 -2.45
N PHE A 83 -6.02 0.62 -2.48
CA PHE A 83 -5.43 -0.18 -1.41
C PHE A 83 -4.70 0.72 -0.44
N GLU A 84 -4.96 0.56 0.85
CA GLU A 84 -4.10 1.07 1.92
C GLU A 84 -3.25 -0.08 2.45
N LEU A 85 -1.94 -0.02 2.22
CA LEU A 85 -1.00 -1.07 2.59
C LEU A 85 0.00 -0.55 3.62
N HIS A 86 0.40 -1.42 4.55
CA HIS A 86 1.35 -1.12 5.60
C HIS A 86 2.53 -2.10 5.53
N THR A 87 3.73 -1.58 5.75
CA THR A 87 5.00 -2.30 5.72
C THR A 87 5.72 -2.19 7.06
N CYS A 88 6.85 -2.87 7.21
CA CYS A 88 7.64 -2.86 8.43
C CYS A 88 8.48 -1.58 8.60
N SER A 89 8.78 -0.88 7.50
CA SER A 89 9.65 0.30 7.52
C SER A 89 9.24 1.35 6.47
N ASN A 90 9.60 2.62 6.71
CA ASN A 90 9.36 3.66 5.70
C ASN A 90 10.14 3.40 4.40
N ALA A 91 11.32 2.77 4.50
CA ALA A 91 12.13 2.39 3.34
C ALA A 91 11.39 1.38 2.45
N ASP A 92 10.78 0.35 3.04
CA ASP A 92 9.94 -0.60 2.31
C ASP A 92 8.80 0.13 1.60
N ALA A 93 8.06 0.98 2.33
CA ALA A 93 6.95 1.75 1.74
C ALA A 93 7.42 2.63 0.56
N ALA A 94 8.61 3.24 0.65
CA ALA A 94 9.19 4.03 -0.43
C ALA A 94 9.54 3.16 -1.65
N GLN A 95 10.16 2.00 -1.44
CA GLN A 95 10.49 1.05 -2.51
C GLN A 95 9.23 0.54 -3.22
N TRP A 96 8.18 0.20 -2.47
CA TRP A 96 6.89 -0.22 -3.02
C TRP A 96 6.25 0.88 -3.88
N VAL A 97 6.22 2.12 -3.38
CA VAL A 97 5.68 3.27 -4.12
C VAL A 97 6.46 3.50 -5.41
N TYR A 98 7.79 3.44 -5.36
CA TYR A 98 8.64 3.56 -6.55
C TYR A 98 8.32 2.47 -7.57
N ALA A 99 8.33 1.20 -7.15
CA ALA A 99 8.09 0.07 -8.04
C ALA A 99 6.69 0.07 -8.67
N LEU A 100 5.65 0.46 -7.93
CA LEU A 100 4.28 0.54 -8.44
C LEU A 100 4.08 1.69 -9.44
N ASN A 101 4.75 2.82 -9.22
CA ASN A 101 4.74 3.90 -10.20
C ASN A 101 5.53 3.54 -11.47
N ALA A 102 6.65 2.82 -11.34
CA ALA A 102 7.37 2.28 -12.49
C ALA A 102 6.52 1.24 -13.26
N ALA A 103 5.79 0.38 -12.55
CA ALA A 103 4.84 -0.56 -13.13
C ALA A 103 3.74 0.15 -13.92
N ARG A 104 3.10 1.18 -13.34
CA ARG A 104 2.15 2.04 -14.07
C ARG A 104 2.75 2.59 -15.36
N ASP A 105 3.97 3.14 -15.28
CA ASP A 105 4.61 3.78 -16.43
C ASP A 105 4.84 2.76 -17.56
N ILE A 106 5.31 1.54 -17.22
CA ILE A 106 5.43 0.43 -18.16
C ILE A 106 4.05 0.10 -18.79
N GLY A 107 3.00 -0.02 -17.97
CA GLY A 107 1.64 -0.28 -18.44
C GLY A 107 1.07 0.82 -19.35
N ALA A 108 1.52 2.05 -19.17
CA ALA A 108 1.18 3.20 -20.01
C ALA A 108 2.08 3.33 -21.26
N GLY A 109 3.06 2.44 -21.46
CA GLY A 109 4.04 2.53 -22.53
C GLY A 109 5.07 3.65 -22.34
N LEU A 110 5.16 4.22 -21.15
CA LEU A 110 6.15 5.22 -20.78
C LEU A 110 7.44 4.52 -20.36
N LYS A 111 8.58 5.05 -20.81
CA LYS A 111 9.89 4.55 -20.37
C LYS A 111 10.15 4.99 -18.92
N PRO A 112 10.69 4.12 -18.06
CA PRO A 112 11.01 4.50 -16.68
C PRO A 112 11.97 5.70 -16.69
N GLN A 113 11.69 6.68 -15.83
CA GLN A 113 12.56 7.84 -15.68
C GLN A 113 13.93 7.36 -15.20
N LYS A 114 14.99 7.72 -15.94
CA LYS A 114 16.36 7.42 -15.57
C LYS A 114 16.66 8.02 -14.21
N GLU A 115 17.14 7.16 -13.32
CA GLU A 115 17.65 7.38 -11.98
C GLU A 115 18.44 8.70 -11.88
N GLN A 116 17.92 9.68 -11.13
CA GLN A 116 18.72 10.78 -10.59
C GLN A 116 19.38 10.28 -9.31
N THR A 117 20.60 9.78 -9.46
CA THR A 117 21.54 9.58 -8.35
C THR A 117 22.10 10.95 -7.93
N PRO A 118 22.24 11.23 -6.62
CA PRO A 118 22.70 12.53 -6.11
C PRO A 118 24.09 12.95 -6.59
#